data_AF-A0AAU2SYR3-F1
#
_entry.id   AF-A0AAU2SYR3-F1
#
_cell.length_a   1.000
_cell.length_b   1.000
_cell.length_c   1.000
_cell.angle_alpha   90.00
_cell.angle_beta   90.00
_cell.angle_gamma   90.00
#
_symmetry.space_group_name_H-M   'P 1'
#
loop_
_entity.id
_entity.type
_entity.pdbx_description
1 polymer ?
#
loop_
_entity_poly.entity_id
_entity_poly.type
_entity_poly.pdbx_seq_one_letter_code
_entity_poly.pdbx_strand_id
1 'polypeptide(L)'
;MSVGSVLSLVASLVVAGLLVGCSAAADNDAKSSSRTEGERNLVAGASAGPSAAPDVLADGMGADTDTDGTFPRTVKHFRGTTTVEAEPKKIAVISTGQLDDLLSLGVVPTASTRADNAGLVPDYLTDAYPQYRAKLAAMTDAGTRQAPNLESLAAAKPDLILVNDSLGDLYAKLSKIAPTVVTAGQGINWKRDLLLVGESVGKGRAARKLLDGIVGDARSQGDAVAGDPTVSMVRFTPDRTRMFGVSSFTGSIAVDMGLSRPESQRFNAISEDISAEKIDTADGDWIFYSVQGDASRTDAASTVAGPLWKGMSAVKAGQAVQVDDDPWYLNAGPTAARLVVTELADHLGR
;
A
#
# COMPACT_ATOMS: atom_id res chain seq x y z
N MET A 1 28.64 16.03 -68.70
CA MET A 1 29.67 16.30 -67.69
C MET A 1 29.28 15.48 -66.47
N SER A 2 30.01 14.54 -65.91
CA SER A 2 31.35 14.01 -66.13
C SER A 2 31.38 12.80 -65.17
N VAL A 3 31.70 11.61 -65.70
CA VAL A 3 32.57 10.57 -65.08
C VAL A 3 32.15 10.02 -63.70
N GLY A 4 32.11 8.72 -63.42
CA GLY A 4 32.57 7.49 -64.09
C GLY A 4 32.25 6.33 -63.10
N SER A 5 31.87 5.15 -63.58
CA SER A 5 32.79 4.01 -63.81
C SER A 5 33.25 3.37 -62.49
N VAL A 6 33.23 2.05 -62.22
CA VAL A 6 33.20 0.83 -63.05
C VAL A 6 33.13 -0.40 -62.11
N LEU A 7 32.46 -1.47 -62.59
CA LEU A 7 32.60 -2.93 -62.38
C LEU A 7 32.94 -3.53 -60.98
N SER A 8 32.10 -4.43 -60.44
CA SER A 8 32.06 -5.90 -60.64
C SER A 8 33.15 -6.70 -59.93
N LEU A 9 32.79 -7.62 -59.02
CA LEU A 9 32.83 -9.07 -59.27
C LEU A 9 32.26 -9.90 -58.10
N VAL A 10 31.74 -11.06 -58.47
CA VAL A 10 31.05 -12.12 -57.73
C VAL A 10 31.99 -12.99 -56.89
N ALA A 11 31.51 -13.54 -55.77
CA ALA A 11 31.89 -14.88 -55.28
C ALA A 11 30.83 -15.47 -54.34
N SER A 12 30.18 -16.55 -54.78
CA SER A 12 29.30 -17.42 -53.98
C SER A 12 30.13 -18.47 -53.23
N LEU A 13 29.72 -18.86 -52.02
CA LEU A 13 30.02 -20.20 -51.49
C LEU A 13 28.96 -20.63 -50.45
N VAL A 14 28.50 -21.88 -50.63
CA VAL A 14 27.45 -22.62 -49.92
C VAL A 14 28.12 -23.69 -49.05
N VAL A 15 27.69 -23.88 -47.79
CA VAL A 15 27.65 -25.15 -46.98
C VAL A 15 26.73 -24.84 -45.76
N ALA A 16 25.53 -25.40 -45.51
CA ALA A 16 25.01 -26.76 -45.32
C ALA A 16 25.14 -27.35 -43.89
N GLY A 17 24.00 -27.80 -43.32
CA GLY A 17 23.85 -28.71 -42.15
C GLY A 17 23.49 -28.01 -40.83
N LEU A 18 22.49 -28.40 -40.01
CA LEU A 18 21.78 -29.67 -39.83
C LEU A 18 20.39 -29.43 -39.20
N LEU A 19 19.40 -30.18 -39.68
CA LEU A 19 18.11 -30.46 -39.03
C LEU A 19 18.27 -31.67 -38.09
N VAL A 20 17.70 -31.62 -36.89
CA VAL A 20 17.08 -32.78 -36.23
C VAL A 20 15.85 -32.27 -35.47
N GLY A 21 14.70 -32.89 -35.74
CA GLY A 21 13.43 -32.64 -35.06
C GLY A 21 12.94 -33.83 -34.25
N CYS A 22 11.66 -33.72 -33.85
CA CYS A 22 10.78 -34.71 -33.21
C CYS A 22 10.98 -34.87 -31.68
N SER A 23 9.98 -35.04 -30.81
CA SER A 23 8.51 -35.15 -30.92
C SER A 23 7.94 -35.28 -29.48
N ALA A 24 6.73 -34.74 -29.26
CA ALA A 24 5.67 -35.11 -28.31
C ALA A 24 5.98 -35.57 -26.86
N ALA A 25 5.36 -34.88 -25.89
CA ALA A 25 4.32 -35.46 -25.03
C ALA A 25 3.67 -34.34 -24.20
N ALA A 26 2.33 -34.32 -24.19
CA ALA A 26 1.55 -33.54 -23.23
C ALA A 26 1.54 -34.29 -21.90
N ASP A 27 1.91 -33.61 -20.82
CA ASP A 27 1.53 -34.00 -19.47
C ASP A 27 0.91 -32.79 -18.76
N ASN A 28 -0.35 -32.96 -18.38
CA ASN A 28 -1.07 -32.08 -17.49
C ASN A 28 -0.54 -32.33 -16.07
N ASP A 29 0.23 -31.39 -15.55
CA ASP A 29 0.49 -31.30 -14.11
C ASP A 29 0.16 -29.90 -13.60
N ALA A 30 -0.93 -29.84 -12.84
CA ALA A 30 -1.34 -28.70 -12.07
C ALA A 30 -0.31 -28.40 -10.98
N LYS A 31 0.69 -27.57 -11.30
CA LYS A 31 1.58 -26.96 -10.30
C LYS A 31 0.93 -25.70 -9.74
N SER A 32 0.35 -25.85 -8.54
CA SER A 32 0.19 -24.77 -7.57
C SER A 32 1.53 -24.03 -7.44
N SER A 33 1.60 -22.79 -7.94
CA SER A 33 2.79 -21.95 -7.79
C SER A 33 2.86 -21.41 -6.36
N SER A 34 3.69 -22.04 -5.52
CA SER A 34 4.16 -21.42 -4.30
C SER A 34 5.08 -20.26 -4.68
N ARG A 35 4.56 -19.03 -4.70
CA ARG A 35 5.39 -17.83 -4.81
C ARG A 35 6.31 -17.75 -3.59
N THR A 36 7.60 -17.57 -3.83
CA THR A 36 8.62 -17.42 -2.79
C THR A 36 8.39 -16.12 -2.03
N GLU A 37 8.65 -16.10 -0.73
CA GLU A 37 8.40 -14.97 0.19
C GLU A 37 8.95 -13.62 -0.29
N GLY A 38 10.06 -13.64 -1.03
CA GLY A 38 10.72 -12.45 -1.59
C GLY A 38 9.93 -11.73 -2.70
N GLU A 39 9.02 -12.40 -3.42
CA GLU A 39 8.26 -11.77 -4.51
C GLU A 39 7.09 -10.91 -3.99
N ARG A 40 6.63 -11.12 -2.74
CA ARG A 40 5.49 -10.39 -2.15
C ARG A 40 5.84 -8.96 -1.69
N ASN A 41 7.13 -8.64 -1.59
CA ASN A 41 7.64 -7.41 -0.98
C ASN A 41 8.39 -6.49 -1.97
N LEU A 42 8.40 -6.81 -3.27
CA LEU A 42 9.07 -6.00 -4.28
C LEU A 42 8.21 -4.79 -4.67
N VAL A 43 8.83 -3.60 -4.69
CA VAL A 43 8.22 -2.37 -5.18
C VAL A 43 8.27 -2.38 -6.71
N ALA A 44 7.12 -2.58 -7.37
CA ALA A 44 7.04 -2.49 -8.82
C ALA A 44 7.27 -1.03 -9.27
N GLY A 45 8.36 -0.79 -10.03
CA GLY A 45 8.63 0.50 -10.70
C GLY A 45 9.67 1.42 -10.04
N ALA A 46 10.36 1.02 -8.98
CA ALA A 46 11.44 1.82 -8.39
C ALA A 46 12.72 1.73 -9.25
N SER A 47 13.08 2.80 -9.96
CA SER A 47 14.26 2.81 -10.84
C SER A 47 15.53 3.40 -10.23
N ALA A 48 15.51 3.93 -8.99
CA ALA A 48 16.74 4.22 -8.22
C ALA A 48 16.44 4.50 -6.74
N GLY A 49 16.99 3.67 -5.84
CA GLY A 49 17.00 3.90 -4.39
C GLY A 49 15.71 3.56 -3.64
N PRO A 50 15.71 3.69 -2.30
CA PRO A 50 14.53 3.47 -1.49
C PRO A 50 13.42 4.44 -1.94
N SER A 51 12.34 3.91 -2.54
CA SER A 51 11.35 4.72 -3.26
C SER A 51 10.38 5.41 -2.31
N ALA A 52 10.24 6.73 -2.45
CA ALA A 52 9.10 7.45 -1.89
C ALA A 52 7.77 6.90 -2.44
N ALA A 53 6.68 7.04 -1.68
CA ALA A 53 5.35 6.69 -2.15
C ALA A 53 4.98 7.54 -3.38
N PRO A 54 4.53 6.94 -4.50
CA PRO A 54 4.15 7.69 -5.69
C PRO A 54 2.93 8.57 -5.38
N ASP A 55 3.08 9.88 -5.57
CA ASP A 55 2.08 10.92 -5.31
C ASP A 55 1.29 11.35 -6.56
N VAL A 56 1.50 10.62 -7.66
CA VAL A 56 0.80 10.77 -8.94
C VAL A 56 0.25 9.43 -9.41
N LEU A 57 -0.79 9.48 -10.24
CA LEU A 57 -1.27 8.31 -10.96
C LEU A 57 -0.20 7.86 -11.98
N ALA A 58 -0.14 6.56 -12.25
CA ALA A 58 0.73 6.06 -13.31
C ALA A 58 0.21 6.49 -14.69
N ASP A 59 1.09 6.59 -15.67
CA ASP A 59 0.75 7.11 -17.00
C ASP A 59 -0.48 6.42 -17.61
N GLY A 60 -1.45 7.25 -18.01
CA GLY A 60 -2.71 6.81 -18.60
C GLY A 60 -3.64 6.06 -17.65
N MET A 61 -3.43 6.13 -16.34
CA MET A 61 -4.41 5.72 -15.33
C MET A 61 -5.25 6.92 -14.90
N GLY A 62 -6.39 6.64 -14.27
CA GLY A 62 -7.31 7.67 -13.79
C GLY A 62 -8.56 7.84 -14.67
N ALA A 63 -9.38 8.83 -14.31
CA ALA A 63 -10.59 9.20 -15.02
C ALA A 63 -10.29 9.98 -16.31
N ASP A 64 -11.15 9.82 -17.30
CA ASP A 64 -11.18 10.60 -18.55
C ASP A 64 -11.60 12.07 -18.37
N THR A 65 -12.03 12.46 -17.17
CA THR A 65 -12.39 13.83 -16.80
C THR A 65 -11.79 14.24 -15.46
N ASP A 66 -11.23 15.45 -15.42
CA ASP A 66 -10.63 16.07 -14.23
C ASP A 66 -11.64 16.82 -13.34
N THR A 67 -12.91 16.85 -13.76
CA THR A 67 -13.92 17.69 -13.15
C THR A 67 -14.73 16.92 -12.13
N ASP A 68 -14.60 17.32 -10.86
CA ASP A 68 -15.37 16.77 -9.75
C ASP A 68 -16.88 16.85 -10.03
N GLY A 69 -17.60 15.80 -9.64
CA GLY A 69 -19.06 15.68 -9.84
C GLY A 69 -19.53 15.35 -11.26
N THR A 70 -18.66 15.33 -12.26
CA THR A 70 -19.05 14.97 -13.64
C THR A 70 -19.16 13.45 -13.83
N PHE A 71 -20.30 13.00 -14.36
CA PHE A 71 -20.57 11.60 -14.75
C PHE A 71 -21.33 11.56 -16.09
N PRO A 72 -21.24 10.48 -16.90
CA PRO A 72 -20.41 9.30 -16.65
C PRO A 72 -18.91 9.62 -16.70
N ARG A 73 -18.09 8.77 -16.06
CA ARG A 73 -16.63 8.86 -16.13
C ARG A 73 -16.01 7.49 -16.33
N THR A 74 -14.99 7.43 -17.16
CA THR A 74 -14.28 6.20 -17.49
C THR A 74 -12.95 6.18 -16.76
N VAL A 75 -12.82 5.27 -15.79
CA VAL A 75 -11.64 5.17 -14.92
C VAL A 75 -10.75 4.02 -15.39
N LYS A 76 -9.52 4.34 -15.80
CA LYS A 76 -8.49 3.33 -16.06
C LYS A 76 -7.75 3.00 -14.77
N HIS A 77 -7.70 1.72 -14.42
CA HIS A 77 -7.21 1.19 -13.15
C HIS A 77 -6.36 -0.08 -13.36
N PHE A 78 -5.85 -0.70 -12.29
CA PHE A 78 -4.80 -1.74 -12.36
C PHE A 78 -5.22 -3.08 -13.00
N ARG A 79 -6.49 -3.18 -13.43
CA ARG A 79 -7.09 -4.35 -14.06
C ARG A 79 -7.92 -4.01 -15.31
N GLY A 80 -7.74 -2.82 -15.87
CA GLY A 80 -8.41 -2.39 -17.10
C GLY A 80 -9.12 -1.06 -16.91
N THR A 81 -10.34 -0.98 -17.43
CA THR A 81 -11.12 0.25 -17.46
C THR A 81 -12.54 -0.04 -16.99
N THR A 82 -13.08 0.86 -16.16
CA THR A 82 -14.45 0.78 -15.64
C THR A 82 -15.14 2.11 -15.84
N THR A 83 -16.32 2.10 -16.45
CA THR A 83 -17.20 3.27 -16.53
C THR A 83 -18.08 3.35 -15.30
N VAL A 84 -18.05 4.49 -14.62
CA VAL A 84 -18.93 4.85 -13.51
C VAL A 84 -20.00 5.78 -14.09
N GLU A 85 -21.22 5.27 -14.22
CA GLU A 85 -22.31 5.92 -14.97
C GLU A 85 -22.88 7.16 -14.27
N ALA A 86 -22.93 7.14 -12.94
CA ALA A 86 -23.47 8.20 -12.10
C ALA A 86 -22.69 8.27 -10.78
N GLU A 87 -22.88 9.35 -10.03
CA GLU A 87 -22.25 9.52 -8.72
C GLU A 87 -22.60 8.34 -7.80
N PRO A 88 -21.61 7.52 -7.37
CA PRO A 88 -21.87 6.34 -6.57
C PRO A 88 -22.53 6.68 -5.25
N LYS A 89 -23.61 5.97 -4.91
CA LYS A 89 -24.36 6.13 -3.64
C LYS A 89 -24.20 4.93 -2.73
N LYS A 90 -23.82 3.77 -3.25
CA LYS A 90 -23.64 2.51 -2.53
C LYS A 90 -22.28 1.93 -2.88
N ILE A 91 -21.26 2.41 -2.20
CA ILE A 91 -19.90 1.93 -2.43
C ILE A 91 -19.63 0.75 -1.51
N ALA A 92 -19.03 -0.31 -2.03
CA ALA A 92 -18.45 -1.36 -1.22
C ALA A 92 -16.92 -1.35 -1.31
N VAL A 93 -16.25 -1.56 -0.17
CA VAL A 93 -14.79 -1.59 -0.09
C VAL A 93 -14.32 -2.98 0.35
N ILE A 94 -13.34 -3.53 -0.37
CA ILE A 94 -12.77 -4.86 -0.09
C ILE A 94 -11.39 -4.73 0.59
N SER A 95 -10.89 -3.51 0.81
CA SER A 95 -9.71 -3.29 1.64
C SER A 95 -9.85 -2.04 2.49
N THR A 96 -9.21 -2.09 3.66
CA THR A 96 -9.33 -1.08 4.72
C THR A 96 -8.68 0.27 4.36
N GLY A 97 -7.68 0.28 3.46
CA GLY A 97 -7.14 1.53 2.91
C GLY A 97 -8.18 2.34 2.13
N GLN A 98 -9.02 1.68 1.32
CA GLN A 98 -10.08 2.39 0.58
C GLN A 98 -11.20 2.88 1.50
N LEU A 99 -11.42 2.24 2.65
CA LEU A 99 -12.32 2.77 3.67
C LEU A 99 -11.83 4.13 4.18
N ASP A 100 -10.54 4.23 4.53
CA ASP A 100 -9.91 5.48 4.97
C ASP A 100 -9.96 6.56 3.86
N ASP A 101 -9.64 6.19 2.62
CA ASP A 101 -9.72 7.10 1.46
C ASP A 101 -11.12 7.71 1.31
N LEU A 102 -12.17 6.88 1.32
CA LEU A 102 -13.55 7.34 1.19
C LEU A 102 -13.96 8.26 2.33
N LEU A 103 -13.66 7.88 3.58
CA LEU A 103 -14.02 8.69 4.74
C LEU A 103 -13.32 10.06 4.72
N SER A 104 -12.05 10.09 4.31
CA SER A 104 -11.28 11.31 4.13
C SER A 104 -11.85 12.23 3.04
N LEU A 105 -12.57 11.66 2.08
CA LEU A 105 -13.29 12.37 1.01
C LEU A 105 -14.76 12.68 1.38
N GLY A 106 -15.17 12.38 2.60
CA GLY A 106 -16.52 12.61 3.13
C GLY A 106 -17.58 11.64 2.59
N VAL A 107 -17.16 10.44 2.17
CA VAL A 107 -18.01 9.37 1.64
C VAL A 107 -18.00 8.20 2.59
N VAL A 108 -19.17 7.68 2.97
CA VAL A 108 -19.27 6.49 3.83
C VAL A 108 -19.74 5.31 2.97
N PRO A 109 -18.97 4.21 2.87
CA PRO A 109 -19.39 3.04 2.12
C PRO A 109 -20.58 2.34 2.79
N THR A 110 -21.32 1.52 2.02
CA THR A 110 -22.45 0.73 2.54
C THR A 110 -22.04 -0.66 3.00
N ALA A 111 -20.88 -1.15 2.54
CA ALA A 111 -20.34 -2.46 2.87
C ALA A 111 -18.81 -2.39 2.89
N SER A 112 -18.22 -3.15 3.80
CA SER A 112 -16.77 -3.29 3.91
C SER A 112 -16.40 -4.73 4.21
N THR A 113 -15.19 -5.13 3.86
CA THR A 113 -14.53 -6.27 4.49
C THR A 113 -13.71 -5.83 5.70
N ARG A 114 -13.32 -6.78 6.55
CA ARG A 114 -12.43 -6.55 7.71
C ARG A 114 -11.13 -7.35 7.63
N ALA A 115 -10.16 -7.02 8.47
CA ALA A 115 -8.99 -7.89 8.65
C ALA A 115 -9.35 -9.15 9.47
N ASP A 116 -8.61 -10.24 9.27
CA ASP A 116 -8.69 -11.42 10.12
C ASP A 116 -8.31 -11.00 11.56
N ASN A 117 -9.27 -11.00 12.49
CA ASN A 117 -9.16 -10.55 13.89
C ASN A 117 -9.28 -9.03 14.18
N ALA A 118 -9.81 -8.24 13.25
CA ALA A 118 -10.17 -6.84 13.52
C ALA A 118 -11.69 -6.62 13.42
N GLY A 119 -12.17 -5.52 14.00
CA GLY A 119 -13.52 -5.01 13.76
C GLY A 119 -13.72 -4.59 12.30
N LEU A 120 -14.98 -4.36 11.91
CA LEU A 120 -15.31 -3.91 10.56
C LEU A 120 -14.68 -2.56 10.21
N VAL A 121 -14.62 -1.68 11.22
CA VAL A 121 -14.05 -0.34 11.12
C VAL A 121 -12.96 -0.22 12.19
N PRO A 122 -11.71 0.08 11.80
CA PRO A 122 -10.66 0.41 12.75
C PRO A 122 -11.05 1.55 13.70
N ASP A 123 -10.64 1.47 14.96
CA ASP A 123 -11.03 2.44 15.99
C ASP A 123 -10.54 3.85 15.64
N TYR A 124 -9.33 3.99 15.09
CA TYR A 124 -8.78 5.27 14.66
C TYR A 124 -9.66 6.00 13.62
N LEU A 125 -10.37 5.27 12.76
CA LEU A 125 -11.34 5.86 11.82
C LEU A 125 -12.64 6.24 12.52
N THR A 126 -13.10 5.43 13.48
CA THR A 126 -14.30 5.74 14.27
C THR A 126 -14.10 7.00 15.13
N ASP A 127 -12.87 7.23 15.59
CA ASP A 127 -12.47 8.40 16.37
C ASP A 127 -12.21 9.64 15.52
N ALA A 128 -11.63 9.48 14.33
CA ALA A 128 -11.44 10.58 13.39
C ALA A 128 -12.76 11.06 12.76
N TYR A 129 -13.77 10.18 12.64
CA TYR A 129 -15.05 10.47 11.99
C TYR A 129 -16.26 10.22 12.91
N PRO A 130 -16.36 10.90 14.07
CA PRO A 130 -17.45 10.68 15.03
C PRO A 130 -18.84 10.96 14.42
N GLN A 131 -18.92 11.88 13.45
CA GLN A 131 -20.12 12.21 12.69
C GLN A 131 -20.65 11.05 11.83
N TYR A 132 -19.82 10.05 11.54
CA TYR A 132 -20.19 8.90 10.72
C TYR A 132 -20.42 7.62 11.53
N ARG A 133 -20.24 7.63 12.86
CA ARG A 133 -20.39 6.45 13.74
C ARG A 133 -21.63 5.62 13.48
N ALA A 134 -22.80 6.24 13.38
CA ALA A 134 -24.05 5.52 13.12
C ALA A 134 -24.08 4.85 11.73
N LYS A 135 -23.50 5.50 10.71
CA LYS A 135 -23.43 4.94 9.35
C LYS A 135 -22.39 3.82 9.27
N LEU A 136 -21.24 4.00 9.91
CA LEU A 136 -20.16 3.01 10.02
C LEU A 136 -20.65 1.73 10.72
N ALA A 137 -21.40 1.87 11.81
CA ALA A 137 -22.02 0.75 12.52
C ALA A 137 -23.11 0.03 11.71
N ALA A 138 -23.71 0.71 10.73
CA ALA A 138 -24.76 0.16 9.87
C ALA A 138 -24.22 -0.49 8.59
N MET A 139 -22.90 -0.48 8.35
CA MET A 139 -22.32 -1.10 7.16
C MET A 139 -22.49 -2.61 7.18
N THR A 140 -22.72 -3.18 6.01
CA THR A 140 -22.71 -4.63 5.83
C THR A 140 -21.28 -5.17 5.98
N ASP A 141 -21.07 -6.12 6.90
CA ASP A 141 -19.85 -6.93 6.95
C ASP A 141 -19.86 -7.91 5.77
N ALA A 142 -18.95 -7.70 4.82
CA ALA A 142 -18.76 -8.54 3.65
C ALA A 142 -17.66 -9.60 3.87
N GLY A 143 -17.42 -10.03 5.11
CA GLY A 143 -16.40 -11.03 5.44
C GLY A 143 -15.00 -10.42 5.59
N THR A 144 -13.97 -11.26 5.53
CA THR A 144 -12.59 -10.79 5.66
C THR A 144 -12.01 -10.38 4.31
N ARG A 145 -11.04 -9.47 4.30
CA ARG A 145 -10.42 -9.02 3.04
C ARG A 145 -9.73 -10.18 2.31
N GLN A 146 -9.26 -11.20 3.02
CA GLN A 146 -8.67 -12.42 2.46
C GLN A 146 -9.72 -13.40 1.92
N ALA A 147 -10.92 -13.40 2.50
CA ALA A 147 -12.05 -14.24 2.06
C ALA A 147 -13.35 -13.42 2.01
N PRO A 148 -13.50 -12.52 1.02
CA PRO A 148 -14.71 -11.70 0.92
C PRO A 148 -15.95 -12.54 0.66
N ASN A 149 -17.02 -12.29 1.40
CA ASN A 149 -18.34 -12.87 1.20
C ASN A 149 -19.06 -12.14 0.05
N LEU A 150 -18.95 -12.71 -1.16
CA LEU A 150 -19.54 -12.15 -2.37
C LEU A 150 -21.08 -12.10 -2.34
N GLU A 151 -21.74 -13.00 -1.61
CA GLU A 151 -23.20 -12.98 -1.47
C GLU A 151 -23.65 -11.78 -0.63
N SER A 152 -22.97 -11.53 0.49
CA SER A 152 -23.24 -10.36 1.34
C SER A 152 -22.94 -9.05 0.58
N LEU A 153 -21.87 -9.05 -0.21
CA LEU A 153 -21.52 -7.93 -1.08
C LEU A 153 -22.62 -7.66 -2.12
N ALA A 154 -23.10 -8.71 -2.81
CA ALA A 154 -24.18 -8.58 -3.79
C ALA A 154 -25.51 -8.15 -3.14
N ALA A 155 -25.80 -8.65 -1.94
CA ALA A 155 -26.99 -8.27 -1.17
C ALA A 155 -26.98 -6.80 -0.75
N ALA A 156 -25.79 -6.21 -0.54
CA ALA A 156 -25.64 -4.77 -0.29
C ALA A 156 -25.96 -3.89 -1.52
N LYS A 157 -26.07 -4.50 -2.71
CA LYS A 157 -26.37 -3.84 -4.00
C LYS A 157 -25.48 -2.62 -4.26
N PRO A 158 -24.15 -2.79 -4.28
CA PRO A 158 -23.25 -1.69 -4.57
C PRO A 158 -23.43 -1.17 -5.99
N ASP A 159 -23.22 0.13 -6.19
CA ASP A 159 -23.09 0.76 -7.50
C ASP A 159 -21.63 1.04 -7.87
N LEU A 160 -20.70 0.85 -6.93
CA LEU A 160 -19.25 0.81 -7.15
C LEU A 160 -18.59 -0.13 -6.13
N ILE A 161 -17.63 -0.92 -6.58
CA ILE A 161 -16.75 -1.73 -5.72
C ILE A 161 -15.32 -1.19 -5.84
N LEU A 162 -14.69 -0.93 -4.70
CA LEU A 162 -13.27 -0.58 -4.60
C LEU A 162 -12.50 -1.76 -3.99
N VAL A 163 -11.43 -2.15 -4.65
CA VAL A 163 -10.57 -3.28 -4.22
C VAL A 163 -9.14 -2.97 -4.60
N ASN A 164 -8.16 -3.55 -3.88
CA ASN A 164 -6.76 -3.47 -4.30
C ASN A 164 -6.33 -4.72 -5.07
N ASP A 165 -5.15 -4.67 -5.68
CA ASP A 165 -4.67 -5.74 -6.56
C ASP A 165 -4.22 -7.04 -5.82
N SER A 166 -4.45 -7.13 -4.51
CA SER A 166 -3.97 -8.27 -3.69
C SER A 166 -4.81 -9.55 -3.82
N LEU A 167 -6.02 -9.47 -4.38
CA LEU A 167 -6.99 -10.58 -4.39
C LEU A 167 -7.03 -11.37 -5.71
N GLY A 168 -5.97 -11.27 -6.52
CA GLY A 168 -5.78 -12.06 -7.73
C GLY A 168 -6.96 -11.96 -8.70
N ASP A 169 -7.60 -13.11 -8.98
CA ASP A 169 -8.68 -13.22 -9.97
C ASP A 169 -10.07 -12.81 -9.45
N LEU A 170 -10.16 -12.26 -8.24
CA LEU A 170 -11.45 -11.85 -7.66
C LEU A 170 -12.13 -10.72 -8.48
N TYR A 171 -11.34 -9.92 -9.19
CA TYR A 171 -11.82 -8.84 -10.05
C TYR A 171 -12.97 -9.27 -10.97
N ALA A 172 -12.82 -10.38 -11.70
CA ALA A 172 -13.86 -10.83 -12.65
C ALA A 172 -15.17 -11.24 -11.96
N LYS A 173 -15.13 -11.63 -10.68
CA LYS A 173 -16.33 -11.94 -9.89
C LYS A 173 -16.97 -10.66 -9.35
N LEU A 174 -16.17 -9.71 -8.88
CA LEU A 174 -16.64 -8.40 -8.39
C LEU A 174 -17.28 -7.58 -9.52
N SER A 175 -16.68 -7.57 -10.71
CA SER A 175 -17.23 -6.87 -11.87
C SER A 175 -18.57 -7.43 -12.37
N LYS A 176 -18.96 -8.64 -11.96
CA LYS A 176 -20.31 -9.18 -12.22
C LYS A 176 -21.35 -8.66 -11.20
N ILE A 177 -20.90 -8.12 -10.07
CA ILE A 177 -21.77 -7.56 -9.02
C ILE A 177 -22.01 -6.07 -9.29
N ALA A 178 -20.96 -5.30 -9.54
CA ALA A 178 -21.04 -3.87 -9.82
C ALA A 178 -19.77 -3.37 -10.56
N PRO A 179 -19.78 -2.16 -11.17
CA PRO A 179 -18.56 -1.50 -11.63
C PRO A 179 -17.45 -1.58 -10.56
N THR A 180 -16.26 -2.03 -10.94
CA THR A 180 -15.18 -2.34 -9.98
C THR A 180 -13.90 -1.62 -10.36
N VAL A 181 -13.38 -0.78 -9.48
CA VAL A 181 -12.09 -0.10 -9.65
C VAL A 181 -11.03 -0.77 -8.78
N VAL A 182 -9.90 -1.10 -9.40
CA VAL A 182 -8.78 -1.81 -8.74
C VAL A 182 -7.62 -0.86 -8.48
N THR A 183 -7.29 -0.62 -7.21
CA THR A 183 -6.13 0.17 -6.77
C THR A 183 -4.87 -0.69 -6.63
N ALA A 184 -3.70 -0.07 -6.44
CA ALA A 184 -2.43 -0.80 -6.41
C ALA A 184 -2.23 -1.60 -5.10
N GLY A 185 -2.65 -1.04 -3.95
CA GLY A 185 -2.47 -1.65 -2.64
C GLY A 185 -1.03 -1.59 -2.10
N GLN A 186 -0.66 -2.57 -1.27
CA GLN A 186 0.70 -2.72 -0.69
C GLN A 186 1.19 -1.59 0.23
N GLY A 187 0.31 -0.68 0.67
CA GLY A 187 0.63 0.37 1.65
C GLY A 187 1.46 1.52 1.08
N ILE A 188 2.55 1.23 0.36
CA ILE A 188 3.41 2.22 -0.31
C ILE A 188 2.65 3.06 -1.34
N ASN A 189 1.55 2.54 -1.90
CA ASN A 189 0.77 3.22 -2.92
C ASN A 189 -0.36 4.07 -2.38
N TRP A 190 -0.46 4.28 -1.07
CA TRP A 190 -1.61 4.96 -0.44
C TRP A 190 -1.95 6.31 -1.08
N LYS A 191 -0.96 7.13 -1.44
CA LYS A 191 -1.16 8.42 -2.11
C LYS A 191 -1.81 8.27 -3.48
N ARG A 192 -1.28 7.35 -4.29
CA ARG A 192 -1.80 7.02 -5.61
C ARG A 192 -3.18 6.38 -5.55
N ASP A 193 -3.39 5.51 -4.57
CA ASP A 193 -4.66 4.84 -4.34
C ASP A 193 -5.74 5.87 -3.93
N LEU A 194 -5.42 6.81 -3.04
CA LEU A 194 -6.30 7.95 -2.71
C LEU A 194 -6.73 8.73 -3.96
N LEU A 195 -5.79 9.04 -4.86
CA LEU A 195 -6.09 9.78 -6.08
C LEU A 195 -7.04 8.99 -7.00
N LEU A 196 -6.77 7.70 -7.19
CA LEU A 196 -7.59 6.84 -8.05
C LEU A 196 -8.99 6.63 -7.44
N VAL A 197 -9.08 6.45 -6.12
CA VAL A 197 -10.35 6.40 -5.40
C VAL A 197 -11.10 7.71 -5.56
N GLY A 198 -10.44 8.85 -5.34
CA GLY A 198 -11.01 10.18 -5.53
C GLY A 198 -11.59 10.38 -6.92
N GLU A 199 -10.85 10.03 -7.96
CA GLU A 199 -11.32 10.12 -9.33
C GLU A 199 -12.50 9.18 -9.61
N SER A 200 -12.51 7.98 -9.04
CA SER A 200 -13.63 7.03 -9.21
C SER A 200 -14.95 7.51 -8.63
N VAL A 201 -14.91 8.32 -7.57
CA VAL A 201 -16.11 8.83 -6.87
C VAL A 201 -16.43 10.28 -7.21
N GLY A 202 -15.80 10.87 -8.25
CA GLY A 202 -16.09 12.24 -8.65
C GLY A 202 -15.46 13.31 -7.76
N LYS A 203 -14.36 13.00 -7.08
CA LYS A 203 -13.67 13.84 -6.08
C LYS A 203 -12.16 13.91 -6.33
N GLY A 204 -11.72 13.87 -7.59
CA GLY A 204 -10.30 13.87 -7.97
C GLY A 204 -9.56 15.12 -7.50
N ARG A 205 -10.15 16.31 -7.66
CA ARG A 205 -9.54 17.56 -7.18
C ARG A 205 -9.53 17.65 -5.65
N ALA A 206 -10.58 17.18 -5.00
CA ALA A 206 -10.61 17.08 -3.54
C ALA A 206 -9.53 16.12 -3.00
N ALA A 207 -9.34 14.96 -3.63
CA ALA A 207 -8.30 14.01 -3.28
C ALA A 207 -6.89 14.58 -3.48
N ARG A 208 -6.63 15.25 -4.61
CA ARG A 208 -5.38 15.98 -4.85
C ARG A 208 -5.11 17.01 -3.75
N LYS A 209 -6.08 17.89 -3.47
CA LYS A 209 -5.93 18.91 -2.43
C LYS A 209 -5.67 18.31 -1.04
N LEU A 210 -6.36 17.23 -0.70
CA LEU A 210 -6.15 16.51 0.56
C LEU A 210 -4.71 15.97 0.65
N LEU A 211 -4.26 15.29 -0.41
CA LEU A 211 -2.92 14.72 -0.48
C LEU A 211 -1.83 15.80 -0.35
N ASP A 212 -1.95 16.87 -1.15
CA ASP A 212 -0.99 17.97 -1.13
C ASP A 212 -0.93 18.62 0.26
N GLY A 213 -2.07 18.72 0.96
CA GLY A 213 -2.13 19.17 2.35
C GLY A 213 -1.39 18.25 3.30
N ILE A 214 -1.58 16.92 3.21
CA ILE A 214 -0.88 15.95 4.08
C ILE A 214 0.63 16.00 3.85
N VAL A 215 1.08 16.03 2.59
CA VAL A 215 2.52 16.09 2.26
C VAL A 215 3.13 17.43 2.68
N GLY A 216 2.41 18.53 2.50
CA GLY A 216 2.83 19.85 2.96
C GLY A 216 2.95 19.93 4.49
N ASP A 217 1.96 19.41 5.22
CA ASP A 217 1.97 19.34 6.68
C ASP A 217 3.15 18.47 7.15
N ALA A 218 3.34 17.29 6.57
CA ALA A 218 4.45 16.38 6.88
C ALA A 218 5.80 17.08 6.72
N ARG A 219 6.02 17.75 5.59
CA ARG A 219 7.25 18.50 5.34
C ARG A 219 7.47 19.61 6.36
N SER A 220 6.43 20.40 6.65
CA SER A 220 6.52 21.50 7.61
C SER A 220 6.82 21.02 9.03
N GLN A 221 6.26 19.88 9.45
CA GLN A 221 6.54 19.29 10.76
C GLN A 221 7.94 18.69 10.82
N GLY A 222 8.38 18.05 9.73
CA GLY A 222 9.73 17.53 9.56
C GLY A 222 10.81 18.60 9.62
N ASP A 223 10.62 19.74 8.93
CA ASP A 223 11.54 20.88 8.95
C ASP A 223 11.72 21.50 10.35
N ALA A 224 10.77 21.24 11.28
CA ALA A 224 10.85 21.69 12.66
C ALA A 224 11.63 20.73 13.58
N VAL A 225 11.97 19.52 13.11
CA VAL A 225 12.73 18.53 13.88
C VAL A 225 14.21 18.91 13.93
N ALA A 226 14.78 18.96 15.14
CA ALA A 226 16.19 19.28 15.34
C ALA A 226 17.09 18.03 15.21
N GLY A 227 18.29 18.20 14.65
CA GLY A 227 19.35 17.20 14.73
C GLY A 227 19.32 16.04 13.73
N ASP A 228 18.36 16.04 12.79
CA ASP A 228 18.20 14.98 11.75
C ASP A 228 18.26 13.55 12.31
N PRO A 229 17.37 13.20 13.25
CA PRO A 229 17.38 11.88 13.87
C PRO A 229 16.97 10.79 12.88
N THR A 230 17.56 9.62 13.04
CA THR A 230 17.10 8.39 12.38
C THR A 230 15.87 7.82 13.08
N VAL A 231 14.82 7.52 12.31
CA VAL A 231 13.59 6.88 12.82
C VAL A 231 13.48 5.44 12.36
N SER A 232 13.43 4.52 13.32
CA SER A 232 13.30 3.08 13.12
C SER A 232 11.83 2.64 13.24
N MET A 233 11.41 1.72 12.37
CA MET A 233 10.04 1.24 12.29
C MET A 233 10.01 -0.29 12.47
N VAL A 234 9.38 -0.77 13.55
CA VAL A 234 9.34 -2.19 13.92
C VAL A 234 7.92 -2.64 14.21
N ARG A 235 7.55 -3.85 13.82
CA ARG A 235 6.25 -4.43 14.13
C ARG A 235 6.39 -5.85 14.61
N PHE A 236 5.72 -6.16 15.72
CA PHE A 236 5.54 -7.52 16.20
C PHE A 236 4.17 -8.03 15.77
N THR A 237 4.13 -9.15 15.04
CA THR A 237 2.90 -9.90 14.75
C THR A 237 3.02 -11.32 15.29
N PRO A 238 1.91 -12.07 15.42
CA PRO A 238 1.95 -13.41 16.01
C PRO A 238 2.86 -14.41 15.29
N ASP A 239 3.14 -14.17 14.02
CA ASP A 239 3.96 -15.02 13.16
C ASP A 239 5.42 -14.55 13.03
N ARG A 240 5.72 -13.27 13.25
CA ARG A 240 7.06 -12.70 12.99
C ARG A 240 7.26 -11.30 13.56
N THR A 241 8.53 -10.91 13.69
CA THR A 241 8.93 -9.50 13.88
C THR A 241 9.42 -8.93 12.56
N ARG A 242 8.89 -7.77 12.17
CA ARG A 242 9.21 -7.08 10.93
C ARG A 242 9.88 -5.75 11.17
N MET A 243 10.96 -5.51 10.46
CA MET A 243 11.59 -4.21 10.31
C MET A 243 11.12 -3.60 8.99
N PHE A 244 10.62 -2.36 9.01
CA PHE A 244 10.03 -1.73 7.82
C PHE A 244 11.04 -0.86 7.08
N GLY A 245 11.12 -1.03 5.77
CA GLY A 245 12.03 -0.26 4.93
C GLY A 245 11.50 1.14 4.63
N VAL A 246 12.23 1.89 3.81
CA VAL A 246 11.76 3.19 3.29
C VAL A 246 10.52 3.01 2.41
N SER A 247 10.44 1.90 1.67
CA SER A 247 9.33 1.61 0.76
C SER A 247 8.06 1.09 1.46
N SER A 248 7.91 1.37 2.75
CA SER A 248 6.71 1.07 3.52
C SER A 248 5.79 2.29 3.62
N PHE A 249 4.58 2.11 4.15
CA PHE A 249 3.67 3.22 4.43
C PHE A 249 4.32 4.26 5.36
N THR A 250 4.71 3.86 6.57
CA THR A 250 5.40 4.74 7.54
C THR A 250 6.75 5.22 7.05
N GLY A 251 7.48 4.40 6.30
CA GLY A 251 8.73 4.80 5.68
C GLY A 251 8.57 5.90 4.64
N SER A 252 7.50 5.85 3.84
CA SER A 252 7.20 6.91 2.87
C SER A 252 6.79 8.21 3.55
N ILE A 253 6.12 8.14 4.70
CA ILE A 253 5.77 9.31 5.51
C ILE A 253 7.02 9.93 6.13
N ALA A 254 7.94 9.12 6.65
CA ALA A 254 9.23 9.61 7.14
C ALA A 254 10.01 10.35 6.03
N VAL A 255 9.96 9.87 4.78
CA VAL A 255 10.55 10.57 3.62
C VAL A 255 9.84 11.89 3.34
N ASP A 256 8.51 11.95 3.41
CA ASP A 256 7.76 13.20 3.22
C ASP A 256 8.10 14.25 4.29
N MET A 257 8.39 13.80 5.51
CA MET A 257 8.89 14.62 6.61
C MET A 257 10.40 14.92 6.50
N GLY A 258 11.11 14.39 5.51
CA GLY A 258 12.57 14.59 5.39
C GLY A 258 13.39 13.89 6.48
N LEU A 259 12.81 12.91 7.18
CA LEU A 259 13.47 12.19 8.27
C LEU A 259 14.39 11.08 7.75
N SER A 260 15.57 10.97 8.35
CA SER A 260 16.51 9.90 8.08
C SER A 260 16.02 8.54 8.60
N ARG A 261 16.47 7.46 7.95
CA ARG A 261 16.23 6.07 8.39
C ARG A 261 17.56 5.40 8.77
N PRO A 262 17.59 4.48 9.76
CA PRO A 262 18.78 3.68 10.04
C PRO A 262 19.28 2.96 8.78
N GLU A 263 20.60 2.76 8.65
CA GLU A 263 21.19 2.10 7.48
C GLU A 263 20.60 0.70 7.25
N SER A 264 20.33 -0.04 8.33
CA SER A 264 19.66 -1.35 8.33
C SER A 264 18.24 -1.34 7.75
N GLN A 265 17.62 -0.17 7.57
CA GLN A 265 16.26 -0.01 7.04
C GLN A 265 16.22 0.64 5.64
N ARG A 266 17.38 0.84 5.01
CA ARG A 266 17.51 1.41 3.66
C ARG A 266 17.50 0.36 2.54
N PHE A 267 16.79 -0.75 2.74
CA PHE A 267 16.63 -1.83 1.75
C PHE A 267 15.45 -1.59 0.80
N ASN A 268 15.44 -2.32 -0.33
CA ASN A 268 14.48 -2.16 -1.43
C ASN A 268 13.24 -3.08 -1.30
N ALA A 269 12.66 -3.13 -0.11
CA ALA A 269 11.47 -3.93 0.21
C ALA A 269 10.57 -3.17 1.20
N ILE A 270 9.29 -3.57 1.28
CA ILE A 270 8.36 -3.00 2.28
C ILE A 270 8.85 -3.30 3.71
N SER A 271 9.24 -4.55 3.96
CA SER A 271 9.77 -4.99 5.24
C SER A 271 10.68 -6.22 5.07
N GLU A 272 11.56 -6.42 6.04
CA GLU A 272 12.33 -7.64 6.25
C GLU A 272 12.00 -8.24 7.62
N ASP A 273 12.01 -9.56 7.70
CA ASP A 273 11.77 -10.27 8.95
C ASP A 273 13.08 -10.36 9.74
N ILE A 274 13.00 -10.06 11.03
CA ILE A 274 14.12 -10.13 11.97
C ILE A 274 13.78 -11.06 13.13
N SER A 275 14.77 -11.80 13.62
CA SER A 275 14.62 -12.62 14.83
C SER A 275 14.89 -11.78 16.09
N ALA A 276 14.50 -12.29 17.26
CA ALA A 276 14.76 -11.63 18.53
C ALA A 276 16.28 -11.44 18.78
N GLU A 277 17.13 -12.35 18.27
CA GLU A 277 18.59 -12.27 18.37
C GLU A 277 19.20 -11.19 17.46
N LYS A 278 18.43 -10.66 16.51
CA LYS A 278 18.86 -9.57 15.60
C LYS A 278 18.13 -8.26 15.87
N ILE A 279 17.39 -8.15 16.97
CA ILE A 279 16.55 -6.97 17.24
C ILE A 279 17.35 -5.67 17.37
N ASP A 280 18.61 -5.77 17.80
CA ASP A 280 19.56 -4.66 17.88
C ASP A 280 19.89 -4.04 16.51
N THR A 281 19.70 -4.78 15.41
CA THR A 281 19.80 -4.23 14.05
C THR A 281 18.73 -3.18 13.75
N ALA A 282 17.66 -3.13 14.53
CA ALA A 282 16.62 -2.11 14.42
C ALA A 282 16.89 -0.85 15.27
N ASP A 283 18.08 -0.71 15.87
CA ASP A 283 18.44 0.51 16.60
C ASP A 283 18.47 1.75 15.69
N GLY A 284 18.32 2.91 16.30
CA GLY A 284 18.30 4.23 15.67
C GLY A 284 18.30 5.31 16.75
N ASP A 285 18.05 6.56 16.37
CA ASP A 285 17.85 7.63 17.37
C ASP A 285 16.47 7.51 18.02
N TRP A 286 15.46 7.11 17.23
CA TRP A 286 14.11 6.79 17.71
C TRP A 286 13.63 5.46 17.15
N ILE A 287 12.91 4.69 17.95
CA ILE A 287 12.25 3.44 17.54
C ILE A 287 10.75 3.57 17.77
N PHE A 288 9.96 3.47 16.70
CA PHE A 288 8.51 3.38 16.78
C PHE A 288 8.10 1.94 16.51
N TYR A 289 7.59 1.26 17.54
CA TYR A 289 7.23 -0.16 17.45
C TYR A 289 5.76 -0.42 17.78
N SER A 290 5.14 -1.39 17.12
CA SER A 290 3.78 -1.82 17.45
C SER A 290 3.70 -3.31 17.74
N VAL A 291 2.63 -3.70 18.42
CA VAL A 291 2.29 -5.10 18.68
C VAL A 291 0.88 -5.34 18.13
N GLN A 292 0.76 -6.25 17.17
CA GLN A 292 -0.53 -6.55 16.57
C GLN A 292 -1.36 -7.49 17.46
N GLY A 293 -2.56 -7.04 17.82
CA GLY A 293 -3.56 -7.88 18.47
C GLY A 293 -3.14 -8.31 19.88
N ASP A 294 -3.39 -9.57 20.22
CA ASP A 294 -3.05 -10.12 21.53
C ASP A 294 -1.53 -10.27 21.68
N ALA A 295 -0.93 -9.39 22.49
CA ALA A 295 0.49 -9.36 22.75
C ALA A 295 1.05 -10.70 23.27
N SER A 296 0.24 -11.52 23.96
CA SER A 296 0.65 -12.84 24.44
C SER A 296 0.92 -13.84 23.33
N ARG A 297 0.44 -13.56 22.12
CA ARG A 297 0.66 -14.36 20.91
C ARG A 297 1.87 -13.91 20.09
N THR A 298 2.61 -12.91 20.56
CA THR A 298 3.77 -12.32 19.85
C THR A 298 5.04 -12.46 20.68
N ASP A 299 6.19 -12.33 20.03
CA ASP A 299 7.49 -12.27 20.72
C ASP A 299 7.81 -10.88 21.30
N ALA A 300 6.88 -9.92 21.25
CA ALA A 300 7.13 -8.55 21.67
C ALA A 300 7.58 -8.48 23.13
N ALA A 301 6.81 -9.08 24.05
CA ALA A 301 7.06 -8.97 25.49
C ALA A 301 8.43 -9.54 25.90
N SER A 302 8.81 -10.71 25.37
CA SER A 302 10.10 -11.33 25.64
C SER A 302 11.24 -10.53 25.00
N THR A 303 11.04 -10.03 23.78
CA THR A 303 12.03 -9.24 23.04
C THR A 303 12.31 -7.90 23.72
N VAL A 304 11.28 -7.10 24.04
CA VAL A 304 11.46 -5.77 24.66
C VAL A 304 11.98 -5.85 26.11
N ALA A 305 11.73 -6.97 26.80
CA ALA A 305 12.30 -7.23 28.12
C ALA A 305 13.75 -7.73 28.06
N GLY A 306 14.21 -8.16 26.89
CA GLY A 306 15.51 -8.80 26.66
C GLY A 306 16.71 -7.85 26.74
N PRO A 307 17.92 -8.39 26.94
CA PRO A 307 19.15 -7.59 27.07
C PRO A 307 19.55 -6.88 25.77
N LEU A 308 19.27 -7.48 24.60
CA LEU A 308 19.56 -6.86 23.30
C LEU A 308 18.74 -5.57 23.11
N TRP A 309 17.43 -5.63 23.36
CA TRP A 309 16.56 -4.45 23.29
C TRP A 309 17.00 -3.36 24.28
N LYS A 310 17.21 -3.72 25.55
CA LYS A 310 17.69 -2.78 26.59
C LYS A 310 19.09 -2.22 26.30
N GLY A 311 19.86 -2.88 25.43
CA GLY A 311 21.19 -2.48 24.99
C GLY A 311 21.18 -1.36 23.95
N MET A 312 20.08 -1.21 23.20
CA MET A 312 19.93 -0.24 22.11
C MET A 312 19.99 1.21 22.60
N SER A 313 20.52 2.08 21.75
CA SER A 313 20.76 3.49 22.02
C SER A 313 19.45 4.24 22.24
N ALA A 314 18.49 4.10 21.33
CA ALA A 314 17.15 4.69 21.48
C ALA A 314 16.48 4.24 22.78
N VAL A 315 16.58 2.95 23.13
CA VAL A 315 15.94 2.41 24.34
C VAL A 315 16.54 3.01 25.61
N LYS A 316 17.87 3.12 25.69
CA LYS A 316 18.57 3.76 26.81
C LYS A 316 18.24 5.25 26.94
N ALA A 317 17.99 5.92 25.81
CA ALA A 317 17.59 7.31 25.76
C ALA A 317 16.10 7.54 26.04
N GLY A 318 15.30 6.47 26.23
CA GLY A 318 13.84 6.58 26.39
C GLY A 318 13.10 6.93 25.10
N GLN A 319 13.73 6.72 23.95
CA GLN A 319 13.26 7.06 22.60
C GLN A 319 12.72 5.86 21.83
N ALA A 320 12.32 4.80 22.55
CA ALA A 320 11.57 3.68 22.00
C ALA A 320 10.09 3.79 22.38
N VAL A 321 9.26 4.12 21.41
CA VAL A 321 7.85 4.46 21.55
C VAL A 321 7.00 3.32 21.03
N GLN A 322 6.09 2.82 21.87
CA GLN A 322 5.05 1.91 21.40
C GLN A 322 3.93 2.72 20.74
N VAL A 323 3.57 2.38 19.51
CA VAL A 323 2.52 3.03 18.71
C VAL A 323 1.35 2.08 18.44
N ASP A 324 0.21 2.62 18.03
CA ASP A 324 -0.94 1.83 17.58
C ASP A 324 -0.61 1.10 16.26
N ASP A 325 -0.83 -0.21 16.23
CA ASP A 325 -0.58 -1.05 15.06
C ASP A 325 -1.47 -0.72 13.87
N ASP A 326 -2.71 -0.30 14.12
CA ASP A 326 -3.72 -0.12 13.07
C ASP A 326 -3.37 1.01 12.09
N PRO A 327 -3.16 2.27 12.54
CA PRO A 327 -2.82 3.37 11.67
C PRO A 327 -1.35 3.37 11.23
N TRP A 328 -0.43 2.73 11.97
CA TRP A 328 0.98 2.70 11.56
C TRP A 328 1.30 1.58 10.58
N TYR A 329 0.73 0.39 10.76
CA TYR A 329 1.24 -0.81 10.09
C TYR A 329 0.19 -1.72 9.46
N LEU A 330 -1.08 -1.66 9.86
CA LEU A 330 -2.12 -2.51 9.29
C LEU A 330 -2.87 -1.84 8.13
N ASN A 331 -3.16 -0.55 8.28
CA ASN A 331 -3.96 0.24 7.36
C ASN A 331 -3.14 1.41 6.82
N ALA A 332 -3.31 1.69 5.53
CA ALA A 332 -2.62 2.77 4.85
C ALA A 332 -3.66 3.63 4.16
N GLY A 333 -3.75 4.90 4.57
CA GLY A 333 -4.76 5.84 4.11
C GLY A 333 -4.51 7.24 4.68
N PRO A 334 -5.30 8.24 4.28
CA PRO A 334 -5.00 9.64 4.57
C PRO A 334 -5.15 9.98 6.05
N THR A 335 -6.13 9.38 6.74
CA THR A 335 -6.33 9.57 8.18
C THR A 335 -5.17 8.94 8.96
N ALA A 336 -4.81 7.70 8.62
CA ALA A 336 -3.63 7.03 9.17
C ALA A 336 -2.35 7.86 8.96
N ALA A 337 -2.16 8.44 7.77
CA ALA A 337 -0.98 9.23 7.45
C ALA A 337 -0.88 10.49 8.32
N ARG A 338 -2.01 11.18 8.55
CA ARG A 338 -2.05 12.35 9.45
C ARG A 338 -1.71 11.97 10.90
N LEU A 339 -2.19 10.82 11.38
CA LEU A 339 -1.86 10.32 12.72
C LEU A 339 -0.35 10.05 12.85
N VAL A 340 0.22 9.31 11.89
CA VAL A 340 1.67 9.01 11.90
C VAL A 340 2.51 10.29 11.84
N VAL A 341 2.16 11.26 10.98
CA VAL A 341 2.85 12.56 10.93
C VAL A 341 2.79 13.28 12.27
N THR A 342 1.61 13.32 12.89
CA THR A 342 1.39 14.00 14.17
C THR A 342 2.19 13.35 15.29
N GLU A 343 2.12 12.02 15.42
CA GLU A 343 2.85 11.29 16.47
C GLU A 343 4.37 11.37 16.28
N LEU A 344 4.87 11.29 15.03
CA LEU A 344 6.29 11.53 14.75
C LEU A 344 6.69 12.93 15.21
N ALA A 345 5.96 13.97 14.82
CA ALA A 345 6.26 15.35 15.20
C ALA A 345 6.22 15.56 16.73
N ASP A 346 5.22 15.01 17.40
CA ASP A 346 5.03 15.14 18.84
C ASP A 346 6.15 14.51 19.66
N HIS A 347 6.78 13.43 19.15
CA HIS A 347 7.90 12.77 19.80
C HIS A 347 9.24 13.40 19.44
N LEU A 348 9.44 13.77 18.17
CA LEU A 348 10.71 14.32 17.67
C LEU A 348 10.91 15.80 17.99
N GLY A 349 9.82 16.56 18.22
CA GLY A 349 9.86 17.98 18.56
C GLY A 349 10.05 18.29 20.05
N ARG A 350 10.35 17.27 20.87
CA ARG A 350 10.59 17.40 22.32
C ARG A 350 12.07 17.41 22.67
#